data_AF-A0A6I1QDW1-F1
#
_entry.id   AF-A0A6I1QDW1-F1
#
_cell.length_a   1.000
_cell.length_b   1.000
_cell.length_c   1.000
_cell.angle_alpha   90.00
_cell.angle_beta   90.00
_cell.angle_gamma   90.00
#
_symmetry.space_group_name_H-M   'P 1'
#
loop_
_entity.id
_entity.type
_entity.pdbx_description
1 polymer ?
#
loop_
_entity_poly.entity_id
_entity_poly.type
_entity_poly.pdbx_seq_one_letter_code
_entity_poly.pdbx_strand_id
1 'polypeptide(L)'
;MPEFELGTFSIGTLIGLLLGAYVGHALAIRRGKIQSRHNAAIELKKAFSRCALQIENGENPTIMVSAEYHKQHEAAMDYSATLNGRALKNFNRAVNEYTEWFKVVCNRTAAQTLYEEDDPEYLKIKNKDPLALINGMLKYANT
;
A
#
# COMPACT_ATOMS: atom_id res chain seq x y z
N MET A 1 2.12 -61.38 -27.14
CA MET A 1 1.42 -60.25 -26.51
C MET A 1 2.49 -59.23 -26.18
N PRO A 2 2.38 -57.95 -26.58
CA PRO A 2 3.40 -56.98 -26.20
C PRO A 2 3.24 -56.73 -24.70
N GLU A 3 4.25 -57.13 -23.94
CA GLU A 3 4.41 -56.79 -22.53
C GLU A 3 4.45 -55.27 -22.45
N PHE A 4 3.42 -54.69 -21.84
CA PHE A 4 3.40 -53.28 -21.51
C PHE A 4 4.41 -53.10 -20.37
N GLU A 5 5.65 -52.76 -20.71
CA GLU A 5 6.64 -52.31 -19.72
C GLU A 5 6.08 -51.04 -19.06
N LEU A 6 5.36 -51.22 -17.94
CA LEU A 6 5.12 -50.16 -16.99
C LEU A 6 6.50 -49.73 -16.50
N GLY A 7 7.04 -48.70 -17.15
CA GLY A 7 8.32 -48.11 -16.84
C GLY A 7 8.49 -47.99 -15.34
N THR A 8 9.65 -48.44 -14.86
CA THR A 8 10.02 -48.53 -13.44
C THR A 8 9.81 -47.20 -12.73
N PHE A 9 8.62 -46.99 -12.20
CA PHE A 9 8.26 -45.84 -11.38
C PHE A 9 8.93 -46.06 -10.02
N SER A 10 10.22 -45.72 -9.94
CA SER A 10 11.00 -45.87 -8.72
C SER A 10 10.49 -44.91 -7.64
N ILE A 11 10.71 -45.27 -6.37
CA ILE A 11 10.48 -44.37 -5.23
C ILE A 11 11.20 -43.03 -5.44
N GLY A 12 12.37 -43.04 -6.09
CA GLY A 12 13.11 -41.83 -6.47
C GLY A 12 12.35 -40.94 -7.47
N THR A 13 11.64 -41.54 -8.43
CA THR A 13 10.80 -40.82 -9.41
C THR A 13 9.60 -40.17 -8.72
N LEU A 14 8.96 -40.88 -7.79
CA LEU A 14 7.86 -40.35 -6.97
C LEU A 14 8.32 -39.21 -6.06
N ILE A 15 9.45 -39.36 -5.36
CA ILE A 15 10.04 -38.31 -4.52
C ILE A 15 10.43 -37.09 -5.38
N GLY A 16 11.05 -37.30 -6.54
CA GLY A 16 11.41 -36.24 -7.47
C GLY A 16 10.20 -35.44 -7.96
N LEU A 17 9.09 -36.12 -8.29
CA LEU A 17 7.84 -35.47 -8.67
C LEU A 17 7.21 -34.68 -7.52
N LEU A 18 7.20 -35.22 -6.30
CA LEU A 18 6.66 -34.53 -5.12
C LEU A 18 7.47 -33.28 -4.77
N LEU A 19 8.80 -33.37 -4.78
CA LEU A 19 9.68 -32.22 -4.53
C LEU A 19 9.57 -31.18 -5.65
N GLY A 20 9.53 -31.61 -6.91
CA GLY A 20 9.35 -30.73 -8.06
C GLY A 20 8.02 -29.97 -8.02
N ALA A 21 6.92 -30.67 -7.71
CA ALA A 21 5.60 -30.07 -7.55
C ALA A 21 5.57 -29.09 -6.38
N TYR A 22 6.16 -29.45 -5.24
CA TYR A 22 6.22 -28.58 -4.06
C TYR A 22 6.99 -27.29 -4.33
N VAL A 23 8.20 -27.39 -4.88
CA VAL A 23 9.03 -26.24 -5.23
C VAL A 23 8.36 -25.39 -6.30
N GLY A 24 7.81 -26.01 -7.34
CA GLY A 24 7.07 -25.32 -8.40
C GLY A 24 5.89 -24.51 -7.87
N HIS A 25 5.09 -25.10 -6.96
CA HIS A 25 3.94 -24.44 -6.37
C HIS A 25 4.36 -23.28 -5.44
N ALA A 26 5.39 -23.49 -4.62
CA ALA A 26 5.94 -22.44 -3.76
C ALA A 26 6.47 -21.25 -4.58
N LEU A 27 7.17 -21.51 -5.68
CA LEU A 27 7.66 -20.48 -6.60
C LEU A 27 6.52 -19.75 -7.31
N ALA A 28 5.48 -20.46 -7.76
CA ALA A 28 4.31 -19.85 -8.38
C ALA A 28 3.56 -18.91 -7.42
N ILE A 29 3.32 -19.34 -6.18
CA ILE A 29 2.72 -18.51 -5.13
C ILE A 29 3.58 -17.27 -4.87
N ARG A 30 4.89 -17.44 -4.79
CA ARG A 30 5.82 -16.32 -4.57
C ARG A 30 5.77 -15.31 -5.72
N ARG A 31 5.77 -15.77 -6.98
CA ARG A 31 5.65 -14.92 -8.16
C ARG A 31 4.32 -14.15 -8.17
N GLY A 32 3.21 -14.83 -7.89
CA GLY A 32 1.89 -14.20 -7.80
C GLY A 32 1.83 -13.09 -6.74
N LYS A 33 2.40 -13.33 -5.55
CA LYS A 33 2.50 -12.32 -4.49
C LYS A 33 3.33 -11.11 -4.89
N ILE A 34 4.47 -11.32 -5.56
CA ILE A 34 5.32 -10.22 -6.05
C ILE A 34 4.57 -9.38 -7.08
N GLN A 35 3.88 -10.01 -8.03
CA GLN A 35 3.13 -9.31 -9.07
C GLN A 35 1.94 -8.54 -8.51
N SER A 36 1.20 -9.13 -7.57
CA SER A 36 0.10 -8.45 -6.87
C SER A 36 0.60 -7.21 -6.12
N ARG A 37 1.70 -7.33 -5.38
CA ARG A 37 2.32 -6.19 -4.68
C ARG A 37 2.78 -5.10 -5.65
N HIS A 38 3.40 -5.47 -6.77
CA HIS A 38 3.86 -4.52 -7.77
C HIS A 38 2.70 -3.75 -8.41
N ASN A 39 1.61 -4.45 -8.77
CA ASN A 39 0.41 -3.83 -9.32
C ASN A 39 -0.24 -2.87 -8.30
N ALA A 40 -0.37 -3.29 -7.04
CA ALA A 40 -0.90 -2.43 -6.00
C ALA A 40 0.00 -1.20 -5.75
N ALA A 41 1.34 -1.33 -5.86
CA ALA A 41 2.26 -0.21 -5.79
C ALA A 41 2.05 0.82 -6.92
N ILE A 42 1.78 0.33 -8.14
CA ILE A 42 1.47 1.18 -9.29
C ILE A 42 0.16 1.94 -9.06
N GLU A 43 -0.89 1.27 -8.63
CA GLU A 43 -2.19 1.90 -8.37
C GLU A 43 -2.09 2.93 -7.23
N LEU A 44 -1.32 2.64 -6.18
CA LEU A 44 -1.00 3.62 -5.14
C LEU A 44 -0.34 4.87 -5.74
N LYS A 45 0.71 4.72 -6.54
CA LYS A 45 1.38 5.87 -7.17
C LYS A 45 0.44 6.68 -8.05
N LYS A 46 -0.40 6.03 -8.83
CA LYS A 46 -1.40 6.69 -9.68
C LYS A 46 -2.45 7.46 -8.86
N ALA A 47 -2.84 6.93 -7.70
CA ALA A 47 -3.83 7.58 -6.84
C ALA A 47 -3.30 8.88 -6.21
N PHE A 48 -1.98 8.98 -5.98
CA PHE A 48 -1.36 10.16 -5.38
C PHE A 48 -0.68 11.10 -6.38
N SER A 49 -0.35 10.66 -7.60
CA SER A 49 0.47 11.43 -8.54
C SER A 49 -0.15 12.76 -8.94
N ARG A 50 -1.47 12.78 -9.20
CA ARG A 50 -2.18 14.00 -9.56
C ARG A 50 -2.17 15.00 -8.42
N CYS A 51 -2.61 14.57 -7.23
CA CYS A 51 -2.63 15.40 -6.03
C CYS A 51 -1.23 15.97 -5.71
N ALA A 52 -0.19 15.12 -5.70
CA ALA A 52 1.18 15.56 -5.44
C ALA A 52 1.65 16.61 -6.46
N LEU A 53 1.45 16.36 -7.76
CA LEU A 53 1.85 17.29 -8.82
C LEU A 53 1.11 18.63 -8.74
N GLN A 54 -0.19 18.61 -8.43
CA GLN A 54 -0.97 19.85 -8.28
C GLN A 54 -0.49 20.66 -7.08
N ILE A 55 -0.20 20.02 -5.95
CA ILE A 55 0.37 20.69 -4.78
C ILE A 55 1.76 21.27 -5.09
N GLU A 56 2.62 20.53 -5.78
CA GLU A 56 3.94 21.02 -6.22
C GLU A 56 3.83 22.24 -7.15
N ASN A 57 2.77 22.31 -7.97
CA ASN A 57 2.48 23.45 -8.83
C ASN A 57 1.85 24.66 -8.11
N GLY A 58 1.66 24.57 -6.78
CA GLY A 58 1.15 25.66 -5.95
C GLY A 58 -0.36 25.65 -5.70
N GLU A 59 -1.07 24.59 -6.07
CA GLU A 59 -2.48 24.42 -5.71
C GLU A 59 -2.64 24.23 -4.20
N ASN A 60 -3.80 24.64 -3.67
CA ASN A 60 -4.08 24.53 -2.24
C ASN A 60 -4.13 23.04 -1.81
N PRO A 61 -3.23 22.60 -0.90
CA PRO A 61 -3.15 21.18 -0.51
C PRO A 61 -4.41 20.64 0.14
N THR A 62 -5.11 21.46 0.94
CA THR A 62 -6.36 21.07 1.58
C THR A 62 -7.42 20.73 0.53
N ILE A 63 -7.54 21.53 -0.52
CA ILE A 63 -8.51 21.29 -1.60
C ILE A 63 -8.12 20.02 -2.38
N MET A 64 -6.86 19.89 -2.78
CA MET A 64 -6.37 18.77 -3.58
C MET A 64 -6.52 17.44 -2.82
N VAL A 65 -6.11 17.40 -1.56
CA VAL A 65 -6.23 16.21 -0.71
C VAL A 65 -7.70 15.88 -0.48
N SER A 66 -8.55 16.85 -0.15
CA SER A 66 -9.96 16.58 0.13
C SER A 66 -10.72 16.01 -1.05
N ALA A 67 -10.42 16.48 -2.26
CA ALA A 67 -11.06 16.01 -3.48
C ALA A 67 -10.72 14.55 -3.81
N GLU A 68 -9.52 14.09 -3.45
CA GLU A 68 -9.00 12.77 -3.85
C GLU A 68 -8.81 11.77 -2.70
N TYR A 69 -9.06 12.19 -1.45
CA TYR A 69 -8.75 11.42 -0.24
C TYR A 69 -9.31 9.99 -0.26
N HIS A 70 -10.57 9.81 -0.65
CA HIS A 70 -11.19 8.48 -0.64
C HIS A 70 -10.48 7.49 -1.56
N LYS A 71 -10.15 7.93 -2.78
CA LYS A 71 -9.42 7.12 -3.77
C LYS A 71 -8.00 6.81 -3.29
N GLN A 72 -7.34 7.79 -2.70
CA GLN A 72 -6.00 7.65 -2.13
C GLN A 72 -5.98 6.66 -0.94
N HIS A 73 -6.98 6.74 -0.07
CA HIS A 73 -7.11 5.87 1.09
C HIS A 73 -7.44 4.43 0.67
N GLU A 74 -8.33 4.23 -0.30
CA GLU A 74 -8.64 2.92 -0.88
C GLU A 74 -7.39 2.27 -1.47
N ALA A 75 -6.65 2.99 -2.32
CA ALA A 75 -5.39 2.49 -2.89
C ALA A 75 -4.34 2.17 -1.82
N ALA A 76 -4.30 2.93 -0.72
CA ALA A 76 -3.44 2.65 0.42
C ALA A 76 -3.85 1.36 1.14
N MET A 77 -5.15 1.11 1.35
CA MET A 77 -5.64 -0.12 1.95
C MET A 77 -5.30 -1.34 1.07
N ASP A 78 -5.53 -1.24 -0.23
CA ASP A 78 -5.19 -2.30 -1.19
C ASP A 78 -3.69 -2.62 -1.17
N TYR A 79 -2.83 -1.60 -1.14
CA TYR A 79 -1.40 -1.81 -1.02
C TYR A 79 -1.02 -2.47 0.32
N SER A 80 -1.62 -2.02 1.42
CA SER A 80 -1.37 -2.59 2.75
C SER A 80 -1.68 -4.08 2.82
N ALA A 81 -2.74 -4.53 2.13
CA ALA A 81 -3.13 -5.94 2.09
C ALA A 81 -2.06 -6.85 1.45
N THR A 82 -1.14 -6.28 0.66
CA THR A 82 -0.01 -7.01 0.06
C THR A 82 1.23 -7.07 0.95
N LEU A 83 1.27 -6.31 2.05
CA LEU A 83 2.39 -6.21 2.97
C LEU A 83 2.21 -7.13 4.18
N ASN A 84 3.31 -7.44 4.86
CA ASN A 84 3.29 -8.18 6.12
C ASN A 84 4.38 -7.70 7.10
N GLY A 85 4.25 -8.12 8.36
CA GLY A 85 5.24 -7.88 9.42
C GLY A 85 5.62 -6.41 9.58
N ARG A 86 6.93 -6.14 9.59
CA ARG A 86 7.46 -4.78 9.81
C ARG A 86 7.09 -3.80 8.69
N ALA A 87 7.02 -4.27 7.44
CA ALA A 87 6.68 -3.41 6.31
C ALA A 87 5.24 -2.90 6.43
N LEU A 88 4.30 -3.79 6.75
CA LEU A 88 2.89 -3.43 7.00
C LEU A 88 2.76 -2.43 8.15
N LYS A 89 3.42 -2.70 9.29
CA LYS A 89 3.37 -1.79 10.46
C LYS A 89 3.87 -0.38 10.12
N ASN A 90 4.98 -0.29 9.40
CA ASN A 90 5.57 0.99 9.02
C ASN A 90 4.71 1.75 8.00
N PHE A 91 4.13 1.04 7.03
CA PHE A 91 3.23 1.62 6.04
C PHE A 91 1.94 2.12 6.70
N ASN A 92 1.30 1.31 7.55
CA ASN A 92 0.07 1.70 8.25
C ASN A 92 0.29 2.91 9.14
N ARG A 93 1.46 3.06 9.76
CA ARG A 93 1.80 4.28 10.49
C ARG A 93 1.81 5.51 9.59
N ALA A 94 2.42 5.43 8.41
CA ALA A 94 2.43 6.55 7.44
C ALA A 94 1.01 6.89 6.95
N VAL A 95 0.18 5.86 6.67
CA VAL A 95 -1.22 6.06 6.28
C VAL A 95 -2.03 6.69 7.40
N ASN A 96 -1.82 6.28 8.66
CA ASN A 96 -2.49 6.88 9.81
C ASN A 96 -2.09 8.34 10.00
N GLU A 97 -0.80 8.67 9.87
CA GLU A 97 -0.34 10.07 9.96
C GLU A 97 -0.99 10.95 8.87
N TYR A 98 -1.12 10.43 7.65
CA TYR A 98 -1.84 11.11 6.56
C TYR A 98 -3.34 11.26 6.85
N THR A 99 -3.96 10.19 7.36
CA THR A 99 -5.39 10.15 7.68
C THR A 99 -5.74 11.11 8.82
N GLU A 100 -4.90 11.20 9.84
CA GLU A 100 -5.05 12.18 10.92
C GLU A 100 -4.94 13.60 10.41
N TRP A 101 -3.96 13.88 9.55
CA TRP A 101 -3.85 15.19 8.91
C TRP A 101 -5.12 15.55 8.14
N PHE A 102 -5.64 14.65 7.30
CA PHE A 102 -6.90 14.88 6.58
C PHE A 102 -8.07 15.17 7.53
N LYS A 103 -8.23 14.36 8.59
CA LYS A 103 -9.31 14.56 9.56
C LYS A 103 -9.23 15.91 10.24
N VAL A 104 -8.03 16.32 10.64
CA VAL A 104 -7.78 17.52 11.45
C VAL A 104 -7.72 18.79 10.61
N VAL A 105 -7.28 18.72 9.36
CA VAL A 105 -7.08 19.90 8.51
C VAL A 105 -8.19 20.07 7.48
N CYS A 106 -8.67 18.96 6.90
CA CYS A 106 -9.65 18.99 5.82
C CYS A 106 -11.09 18.70 6.28
N ASN A 107 -11.27 17.89 7.32
CA ASN A 107 -12.58 17.39 7.75
C ASN A 107 -12.95 17.80 9.18
N ARG A 108 -12.69 19.06 9.54
CA ARG A 108 -13.08 19.61 10.85
C ARG A 108 -14.57 19.88 10.92
N THR A 109 -15.15 19.66 12.09
CA THR A 109 -16.49 20.14 12.39
C THR A 109 -16.48 21.64 12.72
N ALA A 110 -17.62 22.31 12.59
CA ALA A 110 -17.74 23.74 12.90
C ALA A 110 -17.32 24.08 14.36
N ALA A 111 -17.60 23.19 15.31
CA ALA A 111 -17.19 23.37 16.71
C ALA A 111 -15.65 23.36 16.87
N GLN A 112 -14.97 22.43 16.20
CA GLN A 112 -13.51 22.35 16.27
C GLN A 112 -12.84 23.56 15.62
N THR A 113 -13.40 24.07 14.53
CA THR A 113 -12.92 25.31 13.91
C THR A 113 -13.09 26.52 14.83
N LEU A 114 -14.17 26.59 15.61
CA LEU A 114 -14.43 27.74 16.49
C LEU A 114 -13.64 27.70 17.81
N TYR A 115 -13.37 26.52 18.36
CA TYR A 115 -12.88 26.39 19.74
C TYR A 115 -11.50 25.73 19.87
N GLU A 116 -10.96 25.13 18.82
CA GLU A 116 -9.69 24.39 18.84
C GLU A 116 -8.68 24.95 17.82
N GLU A 117 -8.76 26.24 17.50
CA GLU A 117 -7.80 26.89 16.57
C GLU A 117 -6.41 27.06 17.18
N ASP A 118 -6.34 27.29 18.49
CA ASP A 118 -5.09 27.46 19.25
C ASP A 118 -4.65 26.18 19.98
N ASP A 119 -5.35 25.06 19.76
CA ASP A 119 -4.99 23.78 20.38
C ASP A 119 -3.58 23.35 19.92
N PRO A 120 -2.63 23.08 20.85
CA PRO A 120 -1.28 22.68 20.51
C PRO A 120 -1.20 21.40 19.66
N GLU A 121 -2.11 20.45 19.85
CA GLU A 121 -2.20 19.21 19.08
C GLU A 121 -2.71 19.48 17.66
N TYR A 122 -3.71 20.36 17.52
CA TYR A 122 -4.15 20.85 16.21
C TYR A 122 -3.01 21.50 15.44
N LEU A 123 -2.30 22.46 16.05
CA LEU A 123 -1.20 23.19 15.40
C LEU A 123 -0.06 22.25 14.99
N LYS A 124 0.25 21.25 15.81
CA LYS A 124 1.25 20.22 15.50
C LYS A 124 0.89 19.42 14.24
N ILE A 125 -0.38 19.09 14.05
CA ILE A 125 -0.84 18.32 12.88
C ILE A 125 -0.98 19.24 11.67
N LYS A 126 -1.59 20.42 11.83
CA LYS A 126 -1.79 21.42 10.77
C LYS A 126 -0.49 21.81 10.08
N ASN A 127 0.59 21.99 10.85
CA ASN A 127 1.88 22.45 10.33
C ASN A 127 2.69 21.34 9.62
N LYS A 128 2.19 20.10 9.56
CA LYS A 128 2.84 19.06 8.76
C LYS A 128 2.66 19.37 7.28
N ASP A 129 3.73 19.17 6.53
CA ASP A 129 3.70 19.27 5.07
C ASP A 129 2.94 18.07 4.45
N PRO A 130 1.82 18.30 3.76
CA PRO A 130 1.06 17.22 3.12
C PRO A 130 1.86 16.50 2.02
N LEU A 131 2.79 17.18 1.32
CA LEU A 131 3.67 16.49 0.36
C LEU A 131 4.60 15.51 1.07
N ALA A 132 5.18 15.91 2.21
CA ALA A 132 5.99 15.00 3.02
C ALA A 132 5.20 13.77 3.50
N LEU A 133 3.92 13.94 3.85
CA LEU A 133 3.03 12.83 4.24
C LEU A 133 2.75 11.89 3.05
N ILE A 134 2.42 12.45 1.88
CA ILE A 134 2.21 11.67 0.65
C ILE A 134 3.47 10.90 0.26
N ASN A 135 4.62 11.58 0.23
CA ASN A 135 5.91 10.98 -0.09
C ASN A 135 6.33 9.93 0.94
N GLY A 136 5.96 10.11 2.21
CA GLY A 136 6.14 9.13 3.27
C GLY A 136 5.46 7.79 2.96
N MET A 137 4.26 7.81 2.39
CA MET A 137 3.57 6.61 1.93
C MET A 137 4.19 6.04 0.64
N LEU A 138 4.45 6.90 -0.35
CA LEU A 138 4.98 6.47 -1.65
C LEU A 138 6.37 5.84 -1.58
N LYS A 139 7.18 6.19 -0.57
CA LYS A 139 8.49 5.57 -0.32
C LYS A 139 8.40 4.04 -0.20
N TYR A 140 7.30 3.50 0.34
CA TYR A 140 7.13 2.06 0.49
C TYR A 140 6.79 1.36 -0.84
N ALA A 141 6.22 2.09 -1.79
CA ALA A 141 5.84 1.59 -3.11
C ALA A 141 6.95 1.74 -4.17
N ASN A 142 8.14 2.24 -3.80
CA ASN A 142 9.31 2.37 -4.69
C ASN A 142 10.22 1.12 -4.72
N THR A 143 9.81 0.02 -4.09
CA THR A 143 10.44 -1.32 -4.19
C THR A 143 9.70 -2.21 -5.16
#